data_AF-A0A7Z8QVI9-F1
#
_entry.id   AF-A0A7Z8QVI9-F1
#
_cell.length_a   1.000
_cell.length_b   1.000
_cell.length_c   1.000
_cell.angle_alpha   90.00
_cell.angle_beta   90.00
_cell.angle_gamma   90.00
#
_symmetry.space_group_name_H-M   'P 1'
#
loop_
_entity.id
_entity.type
_entity.pdbx_description
1 polymer ?
#
loop_
_entity_poly.entity_id
_entity_poly.type
_entity_poly.pdbx_seq_one_letter_code
_entity_poly.pdbx_strand_id
1 'polypeptide(L)' 'YCEKAEKYINPTLAIDFALSQHALPLINGHGQDFRKRLEGLESWAKSNNLVRTANLLQDILKAGEMYVDSYSFF' A
#
# COMPACT_ATOMS: atom_id res chain seq x y z
N TYR A 1 7.01 28.00 -7.48
CA TYR A 1 5.86 27.59 -6.63
C TYR A 1 6.11 26.23 -5.97
N CYS A 2 6.65 25.23 -6.68
CA CYS A 2 6.95 23.89 -6.14
C CYS A 2 7.95 23.87 -4.96
N GLU A 3 9.06 24.61 -5.02
CA GLU A 3 10.06 24.66 -3.91
C GLU A 3 9.49 25.18 -2.58
N LYS A 4 8.46 26.04 -2.61
CA LYS A 4 7.81 26.52 -1.38
C LYS A 4 6.85 25.50 -0.80
N ALA A 5 6.28 24.61 -1.63
CA ALA A 5 5.33 23.59 -1.20
C ALA A 5 6.03 22.36 -0.60
N GLU A 6 7.24 22.02 -1.06
CA GLU A 6 8.08 20.96 -0.46
C GLU A 6 8.36 21.20 1.03
N LYS A 7 8.40 22.47 1.47
CA LYS A 7 8.53 22.83 2.89
C LYS A 7 7.31 22.47 3.75
N TYR A 8 6.14 22.28 3.14
CA TYR A 8 4.87 22.03 3.85
C TYR A 8 4.32 20.63 3.61
N ILE A 9 4.70 19.98 2.51
CA ILE A 9 4.32 18.62 2.18
C ILE A 9 5.53 17.74 2.43
N ASN A 10 5.50 16.97 3.52
CA ASN A 10 6.43 15.89 3.72
C ASN A 10 6.30 14.93 2.51
N PRO A 11 7.33 14.77 1.66
CA PRO A 11 7.23 13.97 0.43
C PRO A 11 6.80 12.53 0.70
N THR A 12 7.26 11.96 1.82
CA THR A 12 6.85 10.63 2.29
C THR A 12 5.35 10.57 2.56
N LEU A 13 4.78 11.61 3.18
CA LEU A 13 3.34 11.67 3.46
C LEU A 13 2.53 11.79 2.16
N ALA A 14 2.98 12.58 1.19
CA ALA A 14 2.32 12.69 -0.11
C ALA A 14 2.31 11.35 -0.86
N ILE A 15 3.44 10.64 -0.86
CA ILE A 15 3.56 9.32 -1.47
C ILE A 15 2.64 8.32 -0.75
N ASP A 16 2.63 8.34 0.59
CA ASP A 16 1.79 7.45 1.39
C ASP A 16 0.29 7.66 1.08
N PHE A 17 -0.14 8.92 0.95
CA PHE A 17 -1.50 9.25 0.53
C PHE A 17 -1.80 8.83 -0.91
N ALA A 18 -0.91 9.14 -1.85
CA ALA A 18 -1.12 8.84 -3.27
C ALA A 18 -1.23 7.33 -3.52
N LEU A 19 -0.34 6.53 -2.92
CA LEU A 19 -0.39 5.07 -3.01
C LEU A 19 -1.68 4.53 -2.41
N SER A 20 -2.04 4.99 -1.21
CA SER A 20 -3.25 4.55 -0.52
C SER A 20 -4.54 4.88 -1.26
N GLN A 21 -4.60 6.02 -1.95
CA GLN A 21 -5.83 6.50 -2.61
C GLN A 21 -5.96 6.08 -4.07
N HIS A 22 -4.84 5.83 -4.77
CA HIS A 22 -4.87 5.58 -6.21
C HIS A 22 -4.28 4.24 -6.62
N ALA A 23 -3.24 3.75 -5.94
CA ALA A 23 -2.58 2.51 -6.32
C ALA A 23 -3.22 1.29 -5.63
N LEU A 24 -3.37 1.32 -4.30
CA LEU A 24 -3.92 0.20 -3.54
C LEU A 24 -5.35 -0.20 -3.97
N PRO A 25 -6.27 0.73 -4.30
CA PRO A 25 -7.61 0.38 -4.76
C PRO A 25 -7.64 -0.41 -6.08
N LEU A 26 -6.54 -0.41 -6.84
CA LEU A 26 -6.39 -1.16 -8.08
C LEU A 26 -5.86 -2.58 -7.86
N ILE A 27 -5.47 -2.93 -6.63
CA ILE A 27 -5.03 -4.28 -6.28
C ILE A 27 -6.23 -5.21 -6.42
N ASN A 28 -6.12 -6.11 -7.40
CA ASN A 28 -7.03 -7.21 -7.61
C ASN A 28 -6.22 -8.38 -8.18
N GLY A 29 -5.93 -9.36 -7.35
CA GLY A 29 -5.14 -10.51 -7.77
C GLY A 29 -5.31 -11.69 -6.83
N HIS A 30 -4.91 -12.86 -7.29
CA HIS A 30 -5.11 -14.10 -6.56
C HIS A 30 -3.87 -14.98 -6.51
N GLY A 31 -3.83 -15.86 -5.51
CA GLY A 31 -2.83 -16.90 -5.35
C GLY A 31 -1.58 -16.49 -4.55
N GLN A 32 -0.78 -17.50 -4.19
CA GLN A 32 0.35 -17.35 -3.28
C GLN A 32 1.47 -16.45 -3.81
N ASP A 33 1.72 -16.41 -5.12
CA ASP A 33 2.74 -15.52 -5.67
C ASP A 33 2.31 -14.04 -5.61
N PHE A 34 1.00 -13.78 -5.71
CA PHE A 34 0.48 -12.43 -5.55
C PHE A 34 0.56 -11.98 -4.08
N ARG A 35 0.24 -12.89 -3.15
CA ARG A 35 0.48 -12.69 -1.71
C ARG A 35 1.93 -12.29 -1.41
N LYS A 36 2.92 -13.06 -1.89
CA LYS A 36 4.35 -12.77 -1.65
C LYS A 36 4.76 -11.40 -2.17
N ARG A 37 4.21 -10.99 -3.32
CA ARG A 37 4.44 -9.63 -3.86
C ARG A 37 3.86 -8.55 -2.94
N LEU A 38 2.66 -8.77 -2.39
CA LEU A 38 2.03 -7.85 -1.43
C LEU A 38 2.80 -7.79 -0.10
N GLU A 39 3.29 -8.92 0.41
CA GLU A 39 4.14 -8.97 1.61
C GLU A 39 5.47 -8.22 1.40
N GLY A 40 6.08 -8.37 0.21
CA GLY A 40 7.26 -7.60 -0.17
C GLY A 40 6.97 -6.09 -0.27
N LEU A 41 5.82 -5.72 -0.84
CA LEU A 41 5.39 -4.32 -0.93
C LEU A 41 5.08 -3.73 0.45
N GLU A 42 4.49 -4.50 1.34
CA GLU A 42 4.20 -4.10 2.74
C GLU A 42 5.49 -3.86 3.52
N SER A 43 6.46 -4.76 3.38
CA SER A 43 7.79 -4.61 3.98
C SER A 43 8.50 -3.36 3.46
N TRP A 44 8.46 -3.12 2.14
CA TRP A 44 9.02 -1.92 1.54
C TRP A 44 8.33 -0.64 2.03
N ALA A 45 7.00 -0.65 2.15
CA ALA A 45 6.23 0.47 2.67
C ALA A 45 6.63 0.83 4.11
N LYS A 46 6.81 -0.19 4.98
CA LYS A 46 7.30 0.01 6.35
C LYS A 46 8.70 0.61 6.39
N SER A 47 9.64 0.08 5.59
CA SER A 47 11.00 0.61 5.53
C SER A 47 11.08 2.06 5.05
N ASN A 48 10.08 2.53 4.30
CA ASN A 48 10.00 3.91 3.80
C ASN A 48 9.09 4.82 4.64
N ASN A 49 8.65 4.38 5.83
CA ASN A 49 7.73 5.12 6.71
C ASN A 49 6.37 5.46 6.06
N LEU A 50 5.89 4.63 5.12
CA LEU A 50 4.59 4.74 4.48
C LEU A 50 3.54 3.99 5.33
N VAL A 51 3.24 4.55 6.50
CA VAL A 51 2.44 3.88 7.54
C VAL A 51 1.04 3.53 7.06
N ARG A 52 0.37 4.43 6.34
CA ARG A 52 -1.00 4.21 5.87
C ARG A 52 -1.04 3.09 4.83
N THR A 53 -0.12 3.14 3.88
CA THR A 53 0.03 2.14 2.82
C THR A 53 0.31 0.76 3.40
N ALA A 54 1.21 0.67 4.38
CA ALA A 54 1.55 -0.60 5.02
C ALA A 54 0.35 -1.22 5.77
N ASN A 55 -0.41 -0.39 6.51
CA ASN A 55 -1.61 -0.88 7.22
C ASN A 55 -2.67 -1.39 6.24
N LEU A 56 -2.94 -0.65 5.15
CA LEU A 56 -3.90 -1.07 4.14
C LEU A 56 -3.46 -2.36 3.44
N LEU A 57 -2.17 -2.52 3.13
CA LEU A 57 -1.64 -3.77 2.58
C LEU A 57 -1.81 -4.95 3.54
N GLN A 58 -1.62 -4.71 4.84
CA GLN A 58 -1.85 -5.72 5.86
C GLN A 58 -3.33 -6.15 5.93
N ASP A 59 -4.26 -5.20 5.78
CA ASP A 59 -5.70 -5.49 5.74
C ASP A 59 -6.08 -6.29 4.48
N ILE A 60 -5.54 -5.93 3.32
CA ILE A 60 -5.70 -6.69 2.06
C ILE A 60 -5.17 -8.12 2.21
N LEU A 61 -3.99 -8.30 2.81
CA LEU A 61 -3.39 -9.61 3.04
C LEU A 61 -4.26 -10.49 3.94
N LYS A 62 -4.77 -9.92 5.04
CA LYS A 62 -5.69 -10.62 5.96
C LYS A 62 -7.00 -11.00 5.29
N ALA A 63 -7.58 -10.08 4.51
CA ALA A 63 -8.81 -10.36 3.77
C ALA A 63 -8.59 -11.49 2.76
N GLY A 64 -7.48 -11.47 2.01
CA GLY A 64 -7.20 -12.51 1.02
C GLY A 64 -6.94 -13.89 1.60
N GLU A 65 -6.37 -14.00 2.80
CA GLU A 65 -6.30 -15.28 3.52
C GLU A 65 -7.68 -15.87 3.83
N MET A 66 -8.67 -15.01 4.12
CA MET A 66 -10.04 -15.45 4.39
C MET A 66 -10.80 -15.87 3.12
N TYR A 67 -10.47 -15.27 1.97
CA TYR A 67 -11.17 -15.46 0.70
C TYR A 67 -10.34 -16.21 -0.35
N VAL A 68 -9.90 -17.44 -0.04
CA VAL A 68 -9.28 -18.37 -1.02
C VAL A 68 -8.12 -17.72 -1.79
N ASP A 69 -7.20 -17.05 -1.07
CA ASP A 69 -6.07 -16.32 -1.65
C ASP A 69 -6.48 -15.24 -2.67
N SER A 70 -7.63 -14.58 -2.48
CA SER A 70 -8.10 -13.46 -3.31
C SER A 70 -7.85 -12.13 -2.63
N TYR A 71 -6.93 -11.34 -3.15
CA TYR A 71 -6.47 -10.09 -2.54
C TYR A 71 -7.07 -8.89 -3.28
N SER A 72 -7.98 -8.18 -2.62
CA SER A 72 -8.65 -6.96 -3.10
C SER A 72 -8.69 -5.88 -2.02
N PHE A 73 -8.85 -4.62 -2.45
CA PHE A 73 -8.98 -3.47 -1.55
C PHE A 73 -10.35 -3.38 -0.83
N PHE A 74 -11.34 -4.14 -1.29
CA PHE A 74 -12.71 -4.20 -0.76
C PHE A 74 -13.04 -5.60 -0.23
#